data_AF-R7UQL4-F1
#
_entry.id   AF-R7UQL4-F1
#
_cell.length_a   1.000
_cell.length_b   1.000
_cell.length_c   1.000
_cell.angle_alpha   90.00
_cell.angle_beta   90.00
_cell.angle_gamma   90.00
#
_symmetry.space_group_name_H-M   'P 1'
#
loop_
_entity.id
_entity.type
_entity.pdbx_description
1 polymer ?
#
loop_
_entity_poly.entity_id
_entity_poly.type
_entity_poly.pdbx_seq_one_letter_code
_entity_poly.pdbx_strand_id
1 'polypeptide(L)'
;MLIQGHCLVLFTSLVASIAIEDISRVKPWRCTTVPYELEVSVQDYRDNGEVLECRDNVTTTACSGWCYSSELSDYRMPFKISYHTVCTYAGLKKRKAFLRNCDPRHRHPYTYVYDAQGCMCKVCDRETTHCQP
;
A
#
# COMPACT_ATOMS: atom_id res chain seq x y z
N MET A 1 -57.95 -22.50 43.65
CA MET A 1 -56.62 -22.38 44.29
C MET A 1 -55.61 -22.87 43.25
N LEU A 2 -55.00 -21.94 42.48
CA LEU A 2 -53.65 -21.36 42.71
C LEU A 2 -52.57 -22.43 42.39
N ILE A 3 -51.60 -22.30 41.47
CA ILE A 3 -51.05 -21.20 40.66
C ILE A 3 -50.32 -21.80 39.44
N GLN A 4 -50.39 -21.12 38.29
CA GLN A 4 -49.57 -21.33 37.10
C GLN A 4 -48.06 -21.17 37.40
N GLY A 5 -47.25 -22.16 37.05
CA GLY A 5 -45.79 -22.06 37.02
C GLY A 5 -45.31 -21.38 35.74
N HIS A 6 -45.06 -20.08 35.82
CA HIS A 6 -44.40 -19.28 34.79
C HIS A 6 -42.95 -19.77 34.59
N CYS A 7 -42.67 -20.40 33.44
CA CYS A 7 -41.30 -20.58 32.96
C CYS A 7 -40.89 -19.31 32.22
N LEU A 8 -40.34 -18.34 32.96
CA LEU A 8 -39.79 -17.11 32.40
C LEU A 8 -38.44 -17.44 31.75
N VAL A 9 -38.45 -17.66 30.43
CA VAL A 9 -37.24 -17.78 29.62
C VAL A 9 -36.59 -16.40 29.54
N LEU A 10 -35.58 -16.16 30.36
CA LEU A 10 -34.74 -14.97 30.29
C LEU A 10 -33.84 -15.09 29.05
N PHE A 11 -34.29 -14.53 27.94
CA PHE A 11 -33.43 -14.22 26.80
C PHE A 11 -32.52 -13.05 27.19
N THR A 12 -31.35 -13.34 27.76
CA THR A 12 -30.28 -12.35 27.91
C THR A 12 -29.65 -12.12 26.54
N SER A 13 -30.07 -11.06 25.85
CA SER A 13 -29.42 -10.60 24.63
C SER A 13 -28.03 -10.08 24.97
N LEU A 14 -27.00 -10.85 24.62
CA LEU A 14 -25.61 -10.39 24.65
C LEU A 14 -25.44 -9.37 23.52
N VAL A 15 -25.61 -8.09 23.85
CA VAL A 15 -25.24 -7.01 22.93
C VAL A 15 -23.71 -6.93 22.97
N ALA A 16 -23.05 -7.47 21.95
CA ALA A 16 -21.60 -7.31 21.79
C ALA A 16 -21.33 -5.84 21.45
N SER A 17 -20.80 -5.08 22.40
CA SER A 17 -20.26 -3.75 22.14
C SER A 17 -19.03 -3.89 21.25
N ILE A 18 -19.17 -3.52 19.97
CA ILE A 18 -18.02 -3.32 19.08
C ILE A 18 -17.33 -2.05 19.58
N ALA A 19 -16.18 -2.20 20.23
CA ALA A 19 -15.35 -1.06 20.56
C ALA A 19 -14.82 -0.47 19.24
N ILE A 20 -15.31 0.70 18.86
CA ILE A 20 -14.72 1.50 17.78
C ILE A 20 -13.43 2.07 18.36
N GLU A 21 -12.29 1.48 18.03
CA GLU A 21 -10.99 2.05 18.40
C GLU A 21 -10.81 3.38 17.67
N ASP A 22 -10.50 4.42 18.45
CA ASP A 22 -10.27 5.78 18.00
C ASP A 22 -9.03 5.84 17.09
N ILE A 23 -9.25 6.13 15.80
CA ILE A 23 -8.23 6.25 14.75
C ILE A 23 -7.15 7.29 15.13
N SER A 24 -7.43 8.20 16.07
CA SER A 24 -6.47 9.22 16.52
C SER A 24 -5.29 8.69 17.36
N ARG A 25 -5.34 7.44 17.86
CA ARG A 25 -4.22 6.81 18.60
C ARG A 25 -3.27 5.98 17.74
N VAL A 26 -3.38 6.04 16.41
CA VAL A 26 -2.34 5.50 15.54
C VAL A 26 -1.16 6.48 15.60
N LYS A 27 -0.14 6.15 16.41
CA LYS A 27 1.16 6.84 16.42
C LYS A 27 1.55 7.13 14.96
N PRO A 28 1.86 8.38 14.58
CA PRO A 28 2.10 8.68 13.18
C PRO A 28 3.26 7.79 12.71
N TRP A 29 2.99 6.90 11.75
CA TRP A 29 3.95 5.91 11.30
C TRP A 29 5.12 6.64 10.65
N ARG A 30 6.29 6.63 11.29
CA ARG A 30 7.53 7.09 10.65
C ARG A 30 7.71 6.33 9.35
N CYS A 31 8.45 6.93 8.40
CA CYS A 31 8.76 6.31 7.13
C CYS A 31 9.17 4.83 7.28
N THR A 32 8.31 3.92 6.83
CA THR A 32 8.42 2.48 7.04
C THR A 32 7.91 1.71 5.84
N THR A 33 8.28 0.43 5.75
CA THR A 33 7.76 -0.50 4.75
C THR A 33 6.33 -0.91 5.10
N VAL A 34 5.44 -0.88 4.13
CA VAL A 34 4.05 -1.33 4.24
C VAL A 34 3.73 -2.30 3.10
N PRO A 35 2.84 -3.30 3.31
CA PRO A 35 2.32 -4.08 2.20
C PRO A 35 1.42 -3.20 1.32
N TYR A 36 1.54 -3.35 0.00
CA TYR A 36 0.73 -2.67 -0.99
C TYR A 36 0.24 -3.68 -2.03
N GLU A 37 -1.06 -3.69 -2.28
CA GLU A 37 -1.66 -4.50 -3.35
C GLU A 37 -1.53 -3.76 -4.66
N LEU A 38 -0.67 -4.29 -5.54
CA LEU A 38 -0.45 -3.77 -6.87
C LEU A 38 -1.21 -4.62 -7.89
N GLU A 39 -2.10 -3.99 -8.62
CA GLU A 39 -2.69 -4.59 -9.81
C GLU A 39 -1.67 -4.56 -10.95
N VAL A 40 -1.39 -5.73 -11.53
CA VAL A 40 -0.47 -5.87 -12.65
C VAL A 40 -1.16 -6.57 -13.82
N SER A 41 -0.91 -6.08 -15.03
CA SER A 41 -1.33 -6.72 -16.27
C SER A 41 -0.17 -6.82 -17.25
N VAL A 42 -0.14 -7.91 -18.00
CA VAL A 42 0.77 -8.14 -19.12
C VAL A 42 -0.04 -8.54 -20.34
N GLN A 43 0.44 -8.15 -21.51
CA GLN A 43 -0.19 -8.43 -22.79
C GLN A 43 0.78 -9.19 -23.68
N ASP A 44 0.29 -10.26 -24.32
CA ASP A 44 1.00 -11.03 -25.34
C ASP A 44 0.35 -10.78 -26.70
N TYR A 45 1.14 -10.31 -27.67
CA TYR A 45 0.67 -9.99 -29.02
C TYR A 45 0.93 -11.17 -29.95
N ARG A 46 -0.13 -11.64 -30.61
CA ARG A 46 -0.06 -12.73 -31.58
C ARG A 46 0.14 -12.18 -32.99
N ASP A 47 0.68 -13.02 -33.88
CA ASP A 47 0.95 -12.64 -35.28
C ASP A 47 -0.35 -12.29 -36.07
N ASN A 48 -1.50 -12.77 -35.60
CA ASN A 48 -2.83 -12.47 -36.15
C ASN A 48 -3.45 -11.16 -35.61
N GLY A 49 -2.74 -10.42 -34.75
CA GLY A 49 -3.23 -9.20 -34.11
C GLY A 49 -4.09 -9.41 -32.87
N GLU A 50 -4.29 -10.64 -32.41
CA GLU A 50 -4.99 -10.93 -31.16
C GLU A 50 -4.11 -10.53 -29.95
N VAL A 51 -4.72 -9.87 -28.96
CA VAL A 51 -4.07 -9.50 -27.70
C VAL A 51 -4.56 -10.45 -26.62
N LEU A 52 -3.64 -11.20 -26.03
CA LEU A 52 -3.92 -12.09 -24.91
C LEU A 52 -3.53 -11.37 -23.63
N GLU A 53 -4.50 -11.16 -22.74
CA GLU A 53 -4.25 -10.49 -21.47
C GLU A 53 -3.97 -11.49 -20.35
N CYS A 54 -3.11 -11.09 -19.43
CA CYS A 54 -3.00 -11.73 -18.13
C CYS A 54 -2.89 -10.68 -17.03
N ARG A 55 -3.69 -10.82 -15.96
CA ARG A 55 -3.77 -9.87 -14.86
C ARG A 55 -3.76 -10.58 -13.51
N ASP A 56 -3.23 -9.92 -12.49
CA ASP A 56 -3.37 -10.37 -11.10
C ASP A 56 -3.15 -9.21 -10.14
N ASN A 57 -3.57 -9.39 -8.89
CA ASN A 57 -3.19 -8.53 -7.78
C ASN A 57 -2.00 -9.15 -7.06
N VAL A 58 -0.87 -8.45 -7.05
CA VAL A 58 0.38 -8.89 -6.44
C VAL A 58 0.68 -8.00 -5.25
N THR A 59 0.83 -8.60 -4.07
CA THR A 59 1.33 -7.88 -2.90
C THR A 59 2.82 -7.58 -3.08
N THR A 60 3.17 -6.30 -2.99
CA THR A 60 4.54 -5.80 -2.93
C THR A 60 4.76 -5.04 -1.62
N THR A 61 6.01 -4.77 -1.27
CA THR A 61 6.34 -3.84 -0.18
C THR A 61 6.58 -2.43 -0.75
N ALA A 62 5.92 -1.43 -0.18
CA ALA A 62 6.05 -0.02 -0.52
C ALA A 62 6.53 0.79 0.69
N CYS A 63 6.91 2.05 0.47
CA CYS A 63 7.25 2.98 1.54
C CYS A 63 6.10 3.92 1.84
N SER A 64 5.75 4.06 3.11
CA SER A 64 4.72 5.01 3.56
C SER A 64 5.07 5.55 4.94
N GLY A 65 4.61 6.76 5.21
CA GLY A 65 4.83 7.46 6.47
C GLY A 65 5.21 8.91 6.25
N TRP A 66 5.60 9.56 7.34
CA TRP A 66 5.97 10.97 7.36
C TRP A 66 7.48 11.15 7.55
N CYS A 67 7.96 12.30 7.07
CA CYS A 67 9.32 12.77 7.20
C CYS A 67 9.31 14.23 7.65
N TYR A 68 10.36 14.64 8.35
CA TYR A 68 10.54 16.05 8.70
C TYR A 68 11.01 16.84 7.49
N SER A 69 10.38 17.98 7.28
CA SER A 69 10.83 19.01 6.34
C SER A 69 11.08 20.30 7.10
N SER A 70 11.95 21.15 6.56
CA SER A 70 12.21 22.47 7.12
C SER A 70 12.42 23.49 6.02
N GLU A 71 12.05 24.73 6.33
CA GLU A 71 12.33 25.89 5.51
C GLU A 71 12.95 26.94 6.40
N LEU A 72 14.16 27.39 6.06
CA LEU A 72 14.86 28.46 6.75
C LEU A 72 14.84 29.70 5.87
N SER A 73 14.41 30.83 6.43
CA SER A 73 14.52 32.11 5.73
C SER A 73 16.01 32.49 5.61
N ASP A 74 16.40 32.92 4.42
CA ASP A 74 17.73 33.45 4.12
C ASP A 74 17.58 34.92 3.71
N TYR A 75 18.56 35.75 4.02
CA TYR A 75 18.61 37.13 3.56
C TYR A 75 19.16 37.26 2.13
N ARG A 76 19.86 36.23 1.64
CA ARG A 76 20.38 36.18 0.27
C ARG A 76 19.38 35.48 -0.64
N MET A 77 19.25 35.95 -1.88
CA MET A 77 18.45 35.28 -2.92
C MET A 77 18.89 33.81 -3.04
N PRO A 78 17.98 32.80 -2.98
CA PRO A 78 16.52 32.85 -3.17
C PRO A 78 15.65 33.11 -1.91
N PHE A 79 16.20 33.75 -0.89
CA PHE A 79 15.57 34.14 0.39
C PHE A 79 15.05 32.99 1.26
N LYS A 80 15.31 31.74 0.84
CA LYS A 80 14.86 30.53 1.51
C LYS A 80 15.79 29.37 1.21
N ILE A 81 16.15 28.63 2.26
CA ILE A 81 16.79 27.32 2.18
C ILE A 81 15.72 26.28 2.54
N SER A 82 15.30 25.50 1.55
CA SER A 82 14.28 24.46 1.70
C SER A 82 14.89 23.07 1.77
N TYR A 83 14.57 22.34 2.83
CA TYR A 83 14.91 20.92 3.01
C TYR A 83 13.63 20.09 3.00
N HIS A 84 13.23 19.63 1.82
CA HIS A 84 12.06 18.77 1.64
C HIS A 84 12.52 17.33 1.42
N THR A 85 12.46 16.53 2.49
CA THR A 85 12.65 15.09 2.40
C THR A 85 11.30 14.39 2.26
N VAL A 86 11.29 13.30 1.50
CA VAL A 86 10.11 12.46 1.31
C VAL A 86 10.42 11.04 1.80
N CYS A 87 9.38 10.31 2.20
CA CYS A 87 9.53 8.90 2.52
C CYS A 87 9.66 8.11 1.21
N THR A 88 10.84 7.56 0.93
CA THR A 88 11.09 6.83 -0.31
C THR A 88 11.99 5.62 -0.04
N TYR A 89 12.20 4.82 -1.08
CA TYR A 89 12.94 3.57 -1.04
C TYR A 89 14.39 3.78 -0.61
N ALA A 90 14.81 3.06 0.43
CA ALA A 90 16.21 2.89 0.77
C ALA A 90 16.92 1.95 -0.20
N GLY A 91 16.18 0.99 -0.75
CA GLY A 91 16.62 0.05 -1.77
C GLY A 91 15.42 -0.66 -2.39
N LEU A 92 15.58 -1.11 -3.63
CA LEU A 92 14.55 -1.82 -4.39
C LEU A 92 15.06 -3.21 -4.76
N LYS A 93 14.22 -4.23 -4.57
CA LYS A 93 14.50 -5.59 -5.02
C LYS A 93 13.54 -5.95 -6.15
N LYS A 94 14.10 -6.23 -7.33
CA LYS A 94 13.33 -6.77 -8.45
C LYS A 94 12.98 -8.23 -8.18
N ARG A 95 11.69 -8.57 -8.24
CA ARG A 95 11.16 -9.92 -8.03
C ARG A 95 10.28 -10.33 -9.21
N LYS A 96 10.37 -11.60 -9.62
CA LYS A 96 9.48 -12.21 -10.61
C LYS A 96 8.15 -12.58 -9.93
N ALA A 97 7.04 -12.06 -10.44
CA ALA A 97 5.69 -12.38 -9.97
C ALA A 97 4.95 -13.18 -11.05
N PHE A 98 4.37 -14.32 -10.66
CA PHE A 98 3.54 -15.13 -11.54
C PHE A 98 2.08 -14.69 -11.42
N LEU A 99 1.41 -14.59 -12.56
CA LEU A 99 0.03 -14.12 -12.64
C LEU A 99 -0.91 -15.31 -12.80
N ARG A 100 -2.02 -15.30 -12.06
CA ARG A 100 -2.95 -16.45 -12.01
C ARG A 100 -4.08 -16.35 -13.03
N ASN A 101 -4.51 -15.14 -13.39
CA ASN A 101 -5.64 -14.93 -14.28
C ASN A 101 -5.16 -14.56 -15.70
N CYS A 102 -4.76 -15.58 -16.46
CA CYS A 102 -4.27 -15.45 -17.83
C CYS A 102 -5.18 -16.16 -18.84
N ASP A 103 -5.19 -15.70 -20.09
CA ASP A 103 -5.63 -16.53 -21.22
C ASP A 103 -4.76 -17.82 -21.29
N PRO A 104 -5.36 -19.02 -21.48
CA PRO A 104 -4.62 -20.28 -21.54
C PRO A 104 -3.53 -20.33 -22.63
N ARG A 105 -3.61 -19.48 -23.65
CA ARG A 105 -2.67 -19.41 -24.78
C ARG A 105 -1.54 -18.40 -24.54
N HIS A 106 -1.55 -17.69 -23.40
CA HIS A 106 -0.57 -16.68 -23.05
C HIS A 106 0.81 -17.32 -22.79
N ARG A 107 1.85 -16.90 -23.52
CA ARG A 107 3.16 -17.58 -23.46
C ARG A 107 3.94 -17.32 -22.16
N HIS A 108 3.79 -16.13 -21.58
CA HIS A 108 4.61 -15.69 -20.44
C HIS A 108 3.76 -15.16 -19.27
N PRO A 109 3.21 -16.03 -18.39
CA PRO A 109 2.32 -15.63 -17.29
C PRO A 109 3.09 -15.06 -16.09
N TYR A 110 4.00 -14.12 -16.33
CA TYR A 110 4.78 -13.48 -15.27
C TYR A 110 5.19 -12.05 -15.64
N THR A 111 5.44 -11.25 -14.61
CA THR A 111 6.04 -9.92 -14.74
C THR A 111 7.10 -9.70 -13.68
N TYR A 112 7.79 -8.57 -13.73
CA TYR A 112 8.70 -8.14 -12.68
C TYR A 112 8.07 -7.01 -11.86
N VAL A 113 8.04 -7.20 -10.55
CA VAL A 113 7.64 -6.19 -9.57
C VAL A 113 8.86 -5.76 -8.75
N TYR A 114 8.75 -4.63 -8.08
CA TYR A 114 9.80 -4.09 -7.23
C TYR A 114 9.31 -4.00 -5.79
N ASP A 115 10.01 -4.67 -4.89
CA ASP A 115 9.77 -4.65 -3.45
C ASP A 115 10.71 -3.64 -2.78
N ALA A 116 10.18 -2.81 -1.88
CA ALA A 116 10.97 -2.01 -0.97
C ALA A 116 11.78 -2.92 -0.03
N GLN A 117 13.11 -2.79 -0.07
CA GLN A 117 13.99 -3.46 0.90
C GLN A 117 14.06 -2.70 2.24
N GLY A 118 13.68 -1.43 2.21
CA GLY A 118 13.65 -0.53 3.36
C GLY A 118 13.20 0.84 2.91
N CYS A 119 12.89 1.69 3.89
CA CYS A 119 12.38 3.04 3.66
C CYS A 119 13.21 4.05 4.44
N MET A 120 13.44 5.22 3.85
CA MET A 120 14.17 6.30 4.50
C MET A 120 13.65 7.66 4.05
N CYS A 121 13.80 8.65 4.93
CA CYS A 121 13.56 10.06 4.62
C CYS A 121 14.78 10.63 3.90
N LYS A 122 14.63 10.90 2.60
CA LYS A 122 15.68 11.55 1.79
C LYS A 122 15.06 12.43 0.71
N VAL A 123 15.91 13.20 0.02
CA VAL A 123 15.48 13.92 -1.18
C VAL A 123 15.01 12.90 -2.22
N CYS A 124 13.91 13.20 -2.90
CA CYS A 124 13.39 12.32 -3.94
C CYS A 124 14.39 12.20 -5.10
N ASP A 125 14.78 10.96 -5.40
CA ASP A 125 15.70 10.65 -6.49
C ASP A 125 14.94 10.51 -7.81
N ARG A 126 15.14 11.47 -8.71
CA ARG A 126 14.45 11.53 -10.01
C ARG A 126 14.93 10.48 -11.01
N GLU A 127 16.09 9.85 -10.78
CA GLU A 127 16.60 8.80 -11.68
C GLU A 127 15.85 7.48 -11.49
N THR A 128 15.42 7.21 -10.26
CA THR A 128 14.80 5.93 -9.88
C THR A 128 13.34 6.06 -9.48
N THR A 129 12.87 7.26 -9.16
CA THR A 129 11.52 7.54 -8.67
C THR A 129 10.90 8.70 -9.43
N HIS A 130 9.61 8.57 -9.74
CA HIS A 130 8.86 9.67 -10.34
C HIS A 130 8.47 10.70 -9.28
N CYS A 131 9.32 11.71 -9.10
CA CYS A 131 9.10 12.79 -8.13
C CYS A 131 8.07 13.78 -8.67
N GLN A 132 6.85 13.73 -8.14
CA GLN A 132 5.82 14.72 -8.44
C GLN A 132 6.03 16.01 -7.61
N PRO A 133 5.71 17.18 -8.20
CA PRO A 133 5.70 18.45 -7.47
C PRO A 133 4.57 18.53 -6.44
#